data_AF-A0A1F8PS56-F1
#
_entry.id   AF-A0A1F8PS56-F1
#
_cell.length_a   1.000
_cell.length_b   1.000
_cell.length_c   1.000
_cell.angle_alpha   90.00
_cell.angle_beta   90.00
_cell.angle_gamma   90.00
#
_symmetry.space_group_name_H-M   'P 1'
#
loop_
_entity.id
_entity.type
_entity.pdbx_description
1 polymer ?
#
loop_
_entity_poly.entity_id
_entity_poly.type
_entity_poly.pdbx_seq_one_letter_code
_entity_poly.pdbx_strand_id
1 'polypeptide(L)'
;MFKKMQFVISILFVVAMVLSACTQATQTTAPVTEAPAVTEPPATKAPVVEEPTTAPVVEEPTAVMPEVPPLSDIVLKVTPAGGSTTTYTYNFNPFSTTYLFPTINGIYEPMMIINHVKGEILP
;
A
#
# COMPACT_ATOMS: atom_id res chain seq x y z
N MET A 1 -36.95 -1.10 46.43
CA MET A 1 -36.83 -1.49 44.99
C MET A 1 -36.51 -0.31 44.08
N PHE A 2 -37.00 0.90 44.38
CA PHE A 2 -36.74 2.13 43.61
C PHE A 2 -35.27 2.50 43.37
N LYS A 3 -34.36 2.33 44.35
CA LYS A 3 -32.93 2.66 44.17
C LYS A 3 -32.22 1.74 43.16
N LYS A 4 -32.60 0.46 43.11
CA LYS A 4 -32.09 -0.49 42.11
C LYS A 4 -32.65 -0.18 40.72
N MET A 5 -33.91 0.24 40.66
CA MET A 5 -34.57 0.65 39.42
C MET A 5 -33.99 1.95 38.84
N GLN A 6 -33.69 2.94 39.69
CA GLN A 6 -33.00 4.17 39.29
C GLN A 6 -31.58 3.90 38.79
N PHE A 7 -30.86 2.95 39.40
CA PHE A 7 -29.53 2.57 38.93
C PHE A 7 -29.57 1.92 37.54
N VAL A 8 -30.54 1.03 37.29
CA VAL A 8 -30.73 0.41 35.97
C VAL A 8 -31.12 1.45 34.91
N ILE A 9 -32.02 2.38 35.23
CA ILE A 9 -32.43 3.46 34.30
C ILE A 9 -31.25 4.39 33.99
N SER A 10 -30.41 4.71 34.99
CA SER A 10 -29.21 5.52 34.79
C SER A 10 -28.21 4.84 33.86
N ILE A 11 -27.98 3.54 34.02
CA ILE A 11 -27.09 2.78 33.13
C ILE A 11 -27.66 2.73 31.72
N LEU A 12 -28.96 2.48 31.57
CA LEU A 12 -29.63 2.45 30.27
C LEU A 12 -29.44 3.78 29.51
N PHE A 13 -29.58 4.91 30.20
CA PHE A 13 -29.40 6.24 29.61
C PHE A 13 -27.97 6.48 29.12
N VAL A 14 -26.97 6.09 29.91
CA VAL A 14 -25.56 6.23 29.52
C VAL A 14 -25.25 5.36 28.29
N VAL A 15 -25.74 4.12 28.27
CA VAL A 15 -25.56 3.21 27.12
C VAL A 15 -26.23 3.78 25.86
N ALA A 16 -27.45 4.32 25.96
CA ALA A 16 -28.14 4.94 24.83
C ALA A 16 -27.37 6.15 24.26
N MET A 17 -26.76 6.96 25.11
CA MET A 17 -25.91 8.08 24.68
C MET A 17 -24.67 7.61 23.92
N VAL A 18 -24.01 6.56 24.40
CA VAL A 18 -22.84 5.98 23.72
C VAL A 18 -23.21 5.39 22.36
N LEU A 19 -24.35 4.72 22.25
CA LEU A 19 -24.82 4.16 20.98
C LEU A 19 -25.16 5.26 19.95
N SER A 20 -25.70 6.40 20.39
CA SER A 20 -26.01 7.53 19.49
C SER A 20 -24.76 8.23 18.94
N ALA A 21 -23.62 8.16 19.65
CA ALA A 21 -22.37 8.77 19.20
C ALA A 21 -21.65 7.96 18.11
N CYS A 22 -22.03 6.68 17.92
CA CYS A 22 -21.39 5.78 16.96
C CYS A 22 -22.03 5.81 15.56
N THR A 23 -23.08 6.59 15.30
CA THR A 23 -23.81 6.57 14.02
C THR A 23 -23.78 7.89 13.27
N GLN A 24 -22.66 8.61 13.28
CA GLN A 24 -22.51 9.80 12.43
C GLN A 24 -22.23 9.38 10.98
N ALA A 25 -23.30 9.05 10.26
CA ALA A 25 -23.27 8.88 8.81
C ALA A 25 -23.13 10.27 8.16
N THR A 26 -21.92 10.57 7.69
CA THR A 26 -21.67 11.71 6.80
C THR A 26 -22.46 11.51 5.51
N GLN A 27 -23.45 12.38 5.25
CA GLN A 27 -24.09 12.47 3.95
C GLN A 27 -23.14 13.19 2.99
N THR A 28 -22.48 12.44 2.11
CA THR A 28 -21.70 12.99 1.00
C THR A 28 -22.65 13.38 -0.13
N THR A 29 -22.81 14.69 -0.36
CA THR A 29 -23.40 15.23 -1.58
C THR A 29 -22.42 14.99 -2.73
N ALA A 30 -22.81 14.17 -3.70
CA ALA A 30 -22.03 13.93 -4.92
C ALA A 30 -22.11 15.16 -5.85
N PRO A 31 -20.98 15.67 -6.39
CA PRO A 31 -21.02 16.52 -7.57
C PRO A 31 -21.08 15.66 -8.84
N VAL A 32 -21.95 16.14 -9.72
CA VAL A 32 -22.35 15.63 -11.02
C VAL A 32 -21.18 15.63 -12.03
N THR A 33 -21.07 14.52 -12.75
CA THR A 33 -20.76 14.35 -14.18
C THR A 33 -20.06 15.50 -14.92
N GLU A 34 -18.88 15.20 -15.48
CA GLU A 34 -18.60 15.42 -16.91
C GLU A 34 -17.50 14.45 -17.38
N ALA A 35 -17.85 13.60 -18.33
CA ALA A 35 -16.96 12.93 -19.28
C ALA A 35 -17.61 13.16 -20.67
N PRO A 36 -16.92 12.99 -21.81
CA PRO A 36 -15.51 12.66 -22.05
C PRO A 36 -14.85 13.57 -23.12
N ALA A 37 -13.52 13.51 -23.27
CA ALA A 37 -12.89 13.87 -24.55
C ALA A 37 -11.73 12.91 -24.83
N VAL A 38 -12.02 11.96 -25.72
CA VAL A 38 -11.08 11.08 -26.40
C VAL A 38 -10.47 11.86 -27.57
N THR A 39 -9.14 11.89 -27.71
CA THR A 39 -8.47 12.12 -29.00
C THR A 39 -7.05 11.50 -29.02
N GLU A 40 -6.97 10.27 -29.52
CA GLU A 40 -5.99 9.73 -30.50
C GLU A 40 -4.47 9.55 -30.18
N PRO A 41 -3.77 8.64 -30.93
CA PRO A 41 -2.93 7.55 -30.39
C PRO A 41 -1.41 7.80 -30.48
N PRO A 42 -0.54 6.89 -29.96
CA PRO A 42 0.89 7.17 -29.79
C PRO A 42 1.66 7.06 -31.12
N ALA A 43 2.56 8.02 -31.37
CA ALA A 43 3.53 7.92 -32.43
C ALA A 43 4.69 6.99 -32.02
N THR A 44 4.59 5.75 -32.48
CA THR A 44 5.67 4.76 -32.58
C THR A 44 6.84 5.30 -33.40
N LYS A 45 8.07 5.21 -32.86
CA LYS A 45 9.30 5.10 -33.65
C LYS A 45 10.08 3.88 -33.15
N ALA A 46 10.04 2.85 -33.98
CA ALA A 46 10.81 1.62 -33.90
C ALA A 46 12.32 1.89 -34.22
N PRO A 47 13.21 0.91 -33.98
CA PRO A 47 14.61 1.10 -33.62
C PRO A 47 15.52 1.29 -34.83
N VAL A 48 16.59 2.08 -34.67
CA VAL A 48 17.71 2.09 -35.62
C VAL A 48 18.71 1.02 -35.18
N VAL A 49 18.80 0.00 -36.02
CA VAL A 49 19.83 -1.03 -36.06
C VAL A 49 21.04 -0.46 -36.79
N GLU A 50 22.21 -0.46 -36.15
CA GLU A 50 23.52 -0.32 -36.78
C GLU A 50 24.43 -1.38 -36.15
N GLU A 51 24.80 -2.40 -36.93
CA GLU A 51 25.91 -3.33 -36.70
C GLU A 51 26.56 -3.54 -38.08
N PRO A 52 27.82 -4.00 -38.20
CA PRO A 52 28.92 -4.02 -37.22
C PRO A 52 30.21 -3.41 -37.82
N THR A 53 31.19 -3.03 -36.99
CA THR A 53 32.58 -2.86 -37.45
C THR A 53 33.51 -3.68 -36.57
N THR A 54 34.32 -4.48 -37.25
CA THR A 54 35.10 -5.60 -36.76
C THR A 54 36.50 -5.16 -36.28
N ALA A 55 36.97 -5.90 -35.25
CA ALA A 55 38.37 -6.15 -34.84
C ALA A 55 39.00 -5.25 -33.76
N PRO A 56 39.97 -5.76 -32.95
CA PRO A 56 40.37 -7.16 -32.71
C PRO A 56 40.20 -7.60 -31.24
N VAL A 57 40.08 -8.92 -31.07
CA VAL A 57 40.19 -9.63 -29.79
C VAL A 57 41.56 -9.37 -29.17
N VAL A 58 41.57 -8.80 -27.97
CA VAL A 58 42.69 -8.93 -27.03
C VAL A 58 42.22 -9.98 -26.02
N GLU A 59 42.89 -11.13 -26.00
CA GLU A 59 42.72 -12.12 -24.94
C GLU A 59 43.29 -11.56 -23.63
N GLU A 60 42.41 -11.05 -22.77
CA GLU A 60 42.71 -10.94 -21.35
C GLU A 60 42.51 -12.30 -20.69
N PRO A 61 43.37 -12.69 -19.73
CA PRO A 61 43.27 -13.99 -19.10
C PRO A 61 41.95 -14.09 -18.36
N THR A 62 41.18 -15.14 -18.67
CA THR A 62 40.02 -15.59 -17.92
C THR A 62 40.43 -15.83 -16.47
N ALA A 63 40.35 -14.80 -15.65
CA ALA A 63 40.23 -14.97 -14.22
C ALA A 63 38.96 -15.79 -14.03
N VAL A 64 39.11 -16.98 -13.44
CA VAL A 64 37.99 -17.78 -12.96
C VAL A 64 37.28 -16.91 -11.93
N MET A 65 36.27 -16.15 -12.36
CA MET A 65 35.32 -15.54 -11.45
C MET A 65 34.76 -16.69 -10.63
N PRO A 66 34.79 -16.62 -9.29
CA PRO A 66 34.00 -17.56 -8.50
C PRO A 66 32.57 -17.47 -9.01
N GLU A 67 31.98 -18.62 -9.34
CA GLU A 67 30.57 -18.75 -9.68
C GLU A 67 29.77 -18.01 -8.60
N VAL A 68 29.30 -16.82 -8.92
CA VAL A 68 28.31 -16.13 -8.08
C VAL A 68 27.11 -17.05 -8.13
N PRO A 69 26.67 -17.63 -7.01
CA PRO A 69 25.51 -18.51 -7.02
C PRO A 69 24.35 -17.75 -7.67
N PRO A 70 23.52 -18.41 -8.50
CA PRO A 70 22.38 -17.75 -9.10
C PRO A 70 21.58 -17.09 -7.98
N LEU A 71 21.38 -15.78 -8.11
CA LEU A 71 20.56 -14.99 -7.20
C LEU A 71 19.14 -15.57 -7.30
N SER A 72 18.79 -16.47 -6.38
CA SER A 72 17.44 -16.98 -6.27
C SER A 72 16.62 -15.91 -5.56
N ASP A 73 15.66 -15.32 -6.27
CA ASP A 73 14.76 -14.33 -5.67
C ASP A 73 14.03 -14.93 -4.46
N ILE A 74 14.10 -14.24 -3.33
CA ILE A 74 13.33 -14.60 -2.13
C ILE A 74 11.95 -13.95 -2.27
N VAL A 75 10.93 -14.76 -2.60
CA VAL A 75 9.54 -14.30 -2.69
C VAL A 75 8.80 -14.56 -1.39
N LEU A 76 8.49 -13.49 -0.66
CA LEU A 76 7.70 -13.53 0.57
C LEU A 76 6.21 -13.37 0.22
N LYS A 77 5.41 -14.41 0.47
CA LYS A 77 3.94 -14.33 0.34
C LYS A 77 3.36 -13.73 1.61
N VAL A 78 2.93 -12.47 1.54
CA VAL A 78 2.36 -11.75 2.67
C VAL A 78 0.90 -11.43 2.40
N THR A 79 0.02 -11.85 3.31
CA THR A 79 -1.38 -11.43 3.34
C THR A 79 -1.56 -10.49 4.52
N PRO A 80 -1.84 -9.19 4.31
CA PRO A 80 -2.07 -8.27 5.41
C PRO A 80 -3.27 -8.72 6.23
N ALA A 81 -3.20 -8.54 7.55
CA ALA A 81 -4.29 -8.89 8.45
C ALA A 81 -5.57 -8.14 8.05
N GLY A 82 -6.68 -8.87 7.87
CA GLY A 82 -7.96 -8.31 7.41
C GLY A 82 -8.06 -8.00 5.91
N GLY A 83 -6.98 -8.22 5.14
CA GLY A 83 -6.97 -8.01 3.69
C GLY A 83 -7.42 -9.24 2.93
N SER A 84 -8.73 -9.40 2.73
CA SER A 84 -9.28 -10.30 1.72
C SER A 84 -9.92 -9.45 0.62
N THR A 85 -9.26 -9.39 -0.54
CA THR A 85 -9.72 -8.62 -1.70
C THR A 85 -9.85 -9.53 -2.90
N THR A 86 -10.97 -9.43 -3.62
CA THR A 86 -11.20 -10.20 -4.86
C THR A 86 -10.48 -9.61 -6.06
N THR A 87 -10.18 -8.31 -6.01
CA THR A 87 -9.46 -7.56 -7.05
C THR A 87 -8.52 -6.55 -6.40
N TYR A 88 -7.42 -6.26 -7.08
CA TYR A 88 -6.46 -5.25 -6.64
C TYR A 88 -6.63 -3.99 -7.46
N THR A 89 -6.79 -2.86 -6.77
CA THR A 89 -6.66 -1.54 -7.38
C THR A 89 -5.24 -1.06 -7.10
N TYR A 90 -4.50 -0.71 -8.16
CA TYR A 90 -3.15 -0.16 -8.03
C TYR A 90 -3.21 1.24 -7.44
N ASN A 91 -3.20 1.33 -6.11
CA ASN A 91 -3.18 2.58 -5.37
C ASN A 91 -2.12 2.52 -4.28
N PHE A 92 -1.00 3.21 -4.50
CA PHE A 92 0.09 3.33 -3.53
C PHE A 92 0.21 4.74 -2.95
N ASN A 93 -0.88 5.51 -2.91
CA ASN A 93 -0.89 6.81 -2.25
C ASN A 93 -0.98 6.61 -0.71
N PRO A 94 0.04 7.02 0.07
CA PRO A 94 0.04 6.82 1.53
C PRO A 94 -1.00 7.67 2.26
N PHE A 95 -1.59 8.68 1.60
CA PHE A 95 -2.62 9.55 2.15
C PHE A 95 -4.05 9.11 1.80
N SER A 96 -4.20 8.03 1.02
CA SER A 96 -5.51 7.43 0.73
C SER A 96 -5.99 6.62 1.93
N THR A 97 -7.29 6.33 2.03
CA THR A 97 -7.82 5.30 2.95
C THR A 97 -7.92 3.92 2.29
N THR A 98 -7.74 3.87 0.97
CA THR A 98 -7.86 2.65 0.13
C THR A 98 -6.53 2.22 -0.49
N TYR A 99 -5.41 2.52 0.18
CA TYR A 99 -4.10 2.10 -0.29
C TYR A 99 -3.96 0.58 -0.29
N LEU A 100 -3.10 0.08 -1.17
CA LEU A 100 -2.76 -1.33 -1.25
C LEU A 100 -1.55 -1.64 -0.35
N PHE A 101 -1.51 -2.82 0.26
CA PHE A 101 -0.28 -3.31 0.90
C PHE A 101 0.83 -3.50 -0.17
N PRO A 102 2.09 -3.10 0.07
CA PRO A 102 2.68 -2.63 1.32
C PRO A 102 2.96 -1.11 1.32
N THR A 103 1.98 -0.27 0.96
CA THR A 103 2.19 1.20 0.87
C THR A 103 2.79 1.78 2.16
N ILE A 104 2.13 1.55 3.31
CA ILE A 104 2.61 2.02 4.61
C ILE A 104 3.56 0.97 5.21
N ASN A 105 4.73 1.41 5.70
CA ASN A 105 5.77 0.57 6.31
C ASN A 105 6.43 -0.44 5.35
N GLY A 106 6.36 -0.19 4.04
CA GLY A 106 7.06 -0.98 3.03
C GLY A 106 7.60 -0.10 1.92
N ILE A 107 6.72 0.56 1.17
CA ILE A 107 7.14 1.48 0.09
C ILE A 107 7.59 2.82 0.68
N TYR A 108 6.83 3.36 1.63
CA TYR A 108 7.18 4.61 2.33
C TYR A 108 7.60 4.32 3.77
N GLU A 109 8.87 4.58 4.06
CA GLU A 109 9.45 4.46 5.40
C GLU A 109 9.27 5.78 6.17
N PRO A 110 8.78 5.74 7.42
CA PRO A 110 8.67 6.95 8.25
C PRO A 110 10.05 7.39 8.76
N MET A 111 10.18 8.66 9.17
CA MET A 111 11.42 9.16 9.78
C MET A 111 11.75 8.51 11.13
N MET A 112 10.76 7.91 11.77
CA MET A 112 10.90 7.25 13.06
C MET A 112 9.91 6.07 13.13
N ILE A 113 10.33 4.94 13.71
CA ILE A 113 9.55 3.72 13.87
C ILE A 113 9.38 3.42 15.37
N ILE A 114 8.17 3.10 15.81
CA ILE A 114 7.90 2.68 17.20
C ILE A 114 8.17 1.18 17.32
N ASN A 115 9.14 0.81 18.15
CA ASN A 115 9.32 -0.58 18.57
C ASN A 115 8.29 -0.92 19.65
N HIS A 116 7.20 -1.56 19.27
CA HIS A 116 6.12 -1.93 20.21
C HIS A 116 6.55 -2.92 21.31
N VAL A 117 7.63 -3.68 21.11
CA VAL A 117 8.12 -4.65 22.11
C VAL A 117 8.89 -3.93 23.22
N LYS A 118 9.69 -2.93 22.87
CA LYS A 118 10.54 -2.18 23.82
C LYS A 118 9.94 -0.84 24.25
N GLY A 119 8.96 -0.32 23.52
CA GLY A 119 8.37 1.00 23.75
C GLY A 119 9.27 2.17 23.33
N GLU A 120 10.29 1.91 22.51
CA GLU A 120 11.28 2.90 22.08
C GLU A 120 10.98 3.41 20.66
N ILE A 121 11.33 4.68 20.40
CA ILE A 121 11.24 5.27 19.06
C ILE A 121 12.62 5.17 18.42
N LEU A 122 12.70 4.49 17.28
CA LEU A 122 13.91 4.29 16.49
C LEU A 122 13.90 5.23 15.29
N PRO A 123 15.03 5.84 14.91
CA PRO A 123 15.15 6.49 13.60
C PRO A 123 15.05 5.47 12.47
#